data_AF-A0AAD9PWH1-F1
#
_entry.id   AF-A0AAD9PWH1-F1
#
_cell.length_a   1.000
_cell.length_b   1.000
_cell.length_c   1.000
_cell.angle_alpha   90.00
_cell.angle_beta   90.00
_cell.angle_gamma   90.00
#
_symmetry.space_group_name_H-M   'P 1'
#
loop_
_entity.id
_entity.type
_entity.pdbx_description
1 polymer ?
#
loop_
_entity_poly.entity_id
_entity_poly.type
_entity_poly.pdbx_seq_one_letter_code
_entity_poly.pdbx_strand_id
1 'polypeptide(L)'
;MAGITEIYTAKAMLDSHRAHGIRPDLIGLESSSQETEYRLRRERFLENIHTMLNEPSVGLYRVQEHVRRSLPQLVDKKVEMQNLHKKVEGTSYDVEYSLKTVQSMQNIQHFTIIQECLKSAIASKKNLDRRKLERSGKAFNLSNVAADVYEEPEVLESVEGFICPICMQAWTNQEELLQHWHSTHDIRITQEEAKE
;
A
#
# COMPACT_ATOMS: atom_id res chain seq x y z
N MET A 1 7.56 -70.36 -84.08
CA MET A 1 6.24 -69.84 -84.51
C MET A 1 5.43 -69.36 -83.30
N ALA A 2 5.94 -68.41 -82.50
CA ALA A 2 5.25 -67.92 -81.29
C ALA A 2 4.71 -66.47 -81.44
N GLY A 3 5.24 -65.67 -82.37
CA GLY A 3 4.86 -64.26 -82.50
C GLY A 3 3.60 -63.96 -83.32
N ILE A 4 3.09 -64.91 -84.12
CA ILE A 4 1.89 -64.66 -84.94
C ILE A 4 0.62 -64.78 -84.08
N THR A 5 0.57 -65.76 -83.18
CA THR A 5 -0.55 -65.98 -82.25
C THR A 5 -0.78 -64.81 -81.29
N GLU A 6 0.29 -64.14 -80.83
CA GLU A 6 0.20 -62.98 -79.94
C GLU A 6 -0.35 -61.72 -80.64
N ILE A 7 -0.08 -61.57 -81.93
CA ILE A 7 -0.61 -60.44 -82.73
C ILE A 7 -2.11 -60.63 -82.99
N TYR A 8 -2.56 -61.86 -83.26
CA TYR A 8 -3.98 -62.15 -83.47
C TYR A 8 -4.80 -62.04 -82.18
N THR A 9 -4.25 -62.43 -81.02
CA THR A 9 -4.93 -62.23 -79.73
C THR A 9 -4.98 -60.75 -79.32
N ALA A 10 -3.91 -59.98 -79.55
CA ALA A 10 -3.91 -58.53 -79.30
C ALA A 10 -4.89 -57.78 -80.22
N LYS A 11 -5.00 -58.20 -81.49
CA LYS A 11 -5.98 -57.63 -82.42
C LYS A 11 -7.42 -57.97 -82.02
N ALA A 12 -7.69 -59.21 -81.60
CA ALA A 12 -9.00 -59.61 -81.11
C ALA A 12 -9.43 -58.87 -79.83
N MET A 13 -8.47 -58.52 -78.96
CA MET A 13 -8.70 -57.71 -77.75
C MET A 13 -8.94 -56.22 -78.06
N LEU A 14 -8.29 -55.67 -79.08
CA LEU A 14 -8.54 -54.28 -79.53
C LEU A 14 -9.85 -54.15 -80.31
N ASP A 15 -10.20 -55.15 -81.12
CA ASP A 15 -11.45 -55.17 -81.89
C ASP A 15 -12.67 -55.42 -80.99
N SER A 16 -12.55 -56.20 -79.90
CA SER A 16 -13.60 -56.32 -78.88
C SER A 16 -13.83 -55.01 -78.10
N HIS A 17 -12.78 -54.22 -77.86
CA HIS A 17 -12.90 -52.88 -77.30
C HIS A 17 -13.57 -51.86 -78.25
N ARG A 18 -13.50 -52.08 -79.57
CA ARG A 18 -14.11 -51.19 -80.57
C ARG A 18 -15.56 -51.56 -80.94
N ALA A 19 -15.96 -52.82 -80.73
CA ALA A 19 -17.30 -53.33 -81.03
C ALA A 19 -18.35 -53.05 -79.93
N HIS A 20 -17.94 -52.62 -78.74
CA HIS A 20 -18.84 -52.07 -77.71
C HIS A 20 -19.05 -50.55 -77.86
N GLY A 21 -18.93 -50.04 -79.09
CA GLY A 21 -19.29 -48.68 -79.49
C GLY A 21 -20.76 -48.51 -79.82
N ILE A 22 -21.67 -48.97 -78.96
CA ILE A 22 -23.05 -48.47 -78.92
C ILE A 22 -23.19 -47.72 -77.60
N ARG A 23 -23.39 -46.40 -77.69
CA ARG A 23 -23.77 -45.54 -76.57
C ARG A 23 -25.23 -45.86 -76.21
N PRO A 24 -25.53 -46.20 -74.95
CA PRO A 24 -26.75 -45.74 -74.31
C PRO A 24 -26.38 -44.78 -73.18
N ASP A 25 -27.07 -43.64 -73.14
CA ASP A 25 -27.10 -42.69 -72.02
C ASP A 25 -25.79 -42.02 -71.58
N LEU A 26 -25.38 -41.02 -72.35
CA LEU A 26 -24.63 -39.89 -71.76
C LEU A 26 -25.52 -39.04 -70.81
N ILE A 27 -26.85 -39.20 -70.86
CA ILE A 27 -27.81 -38.46 -70.02
C ILE A 27 -27.86 -39.05 -68.60
N GLY A 28 -27.66 -40.37 -68.46
CA GLY A 28 -27.72 -41.07 -67.16
C GLY A 28 -26.48 -40.87 -66.27
N LEU A 29 -25.28 -40.84 -66.86
CA LEU A 29 -24.03 -40.70 -66.11
C LEU A 29 -23.84 -39.26 -65.58
N GLU A 30 -24.24 -38.24 -66.36
CA GLU A 30 -24.30 -36.86 -65.88
C GLU A 30 -25.37 -36.69 -64.79
N SER A 31 -26.53 -37.34 -64.90
CA SER A 31 -27.58 -37.27 -63.86
C SER A 31 -27.15 -37.89 -62.53
N SER A 32 -26.41 -39.02 -62.55
CA SER A 32 -25.86 -39.64 -61.34
C SER A 32 -24.69 -38.85 -60.74
N SER A 33 -23.89 -38.17 -61.57
CA SER A 33 -22.84 -37.27 -61.09
C SER A 33 -23.43 -36.00 -60.48
N GLN A 34 -24.49 -35.45 -61.09
CA GLN A 34 -25.15 -34.25 -60.61
C GLN A 34 -25.93 -34.49 -59.32
N GLU A 35 -26.59 -35.64 -59.17
CA GLU A 35 -27.27 -36.04 -57.93
C GLU A 35 -26.26 -36.26 -56.79
N THR A 36 -25.11 -36.89 -57.06
CA THR A 36 -24.06 -37.06 -56.04
C THR A 36 -23.43 -35.73 -55.63
N GLU A 37 -23.17 -34.82 -56.58
CA GLU A 37 -22.71 -33.46 -56.28
C GLU A 37 -23.73 -32.65 -55.46
N TYR A 38 -25.02 -32.76 -55.79
CA TYR A 38 -26.09 -32.11 -55.04
C TYR A 38 -26.16 -32.62 -53.60
N ARG A 39 -26.04 -33.94 -53.40
CA ARG A 39 -26.01 -34.55 -52.05
C ARG A 39 -24.79 -34.10 -51.25
N LEU A 40 -23.61 -34.10 -51.85
CA LEU A 40 -22.38 -33.60 -51.20
C LEU A 40 -22.43 -32.11 -50.87
N ARG A 41 -23.12 -31.31 -51.70
CA ARG A 41 -23.33 -29.88 -51.44
C ARG A 41 -24.31 -29.67 -50.27
N ARG A 42 -25.37 -30.47 -50.22
CA ARG A 42 -26.34 -30.46 -49.13
C ARG A 42 -25.72 -30.88 -47.80
N GLU A 43 -24.92 -31.94 -47.80
CA GLU A 43 -24.21 -32.41 -46.60
C GLU A 43 -23.23 -31.36 -46.07
N ARG A 44 -22.41 -30.75 -46.94
CA ARG A 44 -21.53 -29.64 -46.56
C ARG A 44 -22.31 -28.43 -46.03
N PHE A 45 -23.46 -28.11 -46.61
CA PHE A 45 -24.30 -27.02 -46.12
C PHE A 45 -24.85 -27.30 -44.71
N LEU A 46 -25.31 -28.53 -44.46
CA LEU A 46 -25.81 -28.96 -43.15
C LEU A 46 -24.69 -29.02 -42.10
N GLU A 47 -23.49 -29.48 -42.48
CA GLU A 47 -22.31 -29.50 -41.61
C GLU A 47 -21.85 -28.07 -41.24
N ASN A 48 -21.87 -27.16 -42.22
CA ASN A 48 -21.58 -25.75 -41.97
C ASN A 48 -22.60 -25.13 -41.01
N ILE A 49 -23.90 -25.42 -41.19
CA ILE A 49 -24.95 -24.98 -40.26
C ILE A 49 -24.70 -25.55 -38.85
N HIS A 50 -24.41 -26.85 -38.75
CA HIS A 50 -24.12 -27.49 -37.47
C HIS A 50 -22.93 -26.82 -36.76
N THR A 51 -21.85 -26.57 -37.49
CA THR A 51 -20.66 -25.88 -36.97
C THR A 51 -20.98 -24.45 -36.57
N MET A 52 -21.71 -23.71 -37.41
CA MET A 52 -22.13 -22.33 -37.13
C MET A 52 -23.06 -22.20 -35.92
N LEU A 53 -23.88 -23.21 -35.62
CA LEU A 53 -24.82 -23.16 -34.50
C LEU A 53 -24.23 -23.73 -33.20
N ASN A 54 -23.41 -24.79 -33.30
CA ASN A 54 -22.89 -25.50 -32.14
C ASN A 54 -21.64 -24.85 -31.53
N GLU A 55 -20.65 -24.49 -32.36
CA GLU A 55 -19.39 -23.89 -31.88
C GLU A 55 -19.58 -22.59 -31.07
N PRO A 56 -20.45 -21.63 -31.45
CA PRO A 56 -20.66 -20.45 -30.62
C PRO A 56 -21.34 -20.81 -29.28
N SER A 57 -22.24 -21.79 -29.26
CA SER A 57 -22.91 -22.26 -28.05
C SER A 57 -21.91 -22.91 -27.08
N VAL A 58 -20.99 -23.74 -27.59
CA VAL A 58 -19.91 -24.35 -26.80
C VAL A 58 -18.91 -23.29 -26.33
N GLY A 59 -18.58 -22.32 -27.16
CA GLY A 59 -17.72 -21.18 -26.80
C GLY A 59 -18.30 -20.36 -25.66
N LEU A 60 -19.59 -20.00 -25.75
CA LEU A 60 -20.32 -19.29 -24.70
C LEU A 60 -20.36 -20.07 -23.39
N TYR A 61 -20.60 -21.39 -23.45
CA TYR A 61 -20.57 -22.24 -22.26
C TYR A 61 -19.20 -22.24 -21.57
N ARG A 62 -18.10 -22.31 -22.34
CA ARG A 62 -16.74 -22.24 -21.77
C ARG A 62 -16.45 -20.88 -21.12
N VAL A 63 -16.91 -19.79 -21.73
CA VAL A 63 -16.80 -18.44 -21.15
C VAL A 63 -17.61 -18.35 -19.86
N GLN A 64 -18.86 -18.82 -19.87
CA GLN A 64 -19.72 -18.82 -18.69
C GLN A 64 -19.09 -19.60 -17.54
N GLU A 65 -18.56 -20.79 -17.81
CA GLU A 65 -17.92 -21.62 -16.79
C GLU A 65 -16.62 -20.99 -16.27
N HIS A 66 -15.82 -20.36 -17.14
CA HIS A 66 -14.64 -19.61 -16.71
C HIS A 66 -15.03 -18.44 -15.80
N VAL A 67 -16.01 -17.63 -16.19
CA VAL A 67 -16.51 -16.52 -15.37
C VAL A 67 -17.01 -17.04 -14.03
N ARG A 68 -17.79 -18.13 -14.01
CA ARG A 68 -18.32 -18.73 -12.78
C ARG A 68 -17.21 -19.20 -11.82
N ARG A 69 -16.09 -19.71 -12.34
CA ARG A 69 -14.95 -20.18 -11.53
C ARG A 69 -14.02 -19.05 -11.08
N SER A 70 -13.77 -18.08 -11.95
CA SER A 70 -12.79 -17.01 -11.72
C SER A 70 -13.37 -15.83 -10.93
N LEU A 71 -14.64 -15.50 -11.15
CA LEU A 71 -15.26 -14.31 -10.56
C LEU A 71 -15.32 -14.34 -9.02
N PRO A 72 -15.67 -15.45 -8.34
CA PRO A 72 -15.67 -15.49 -6.88
C PRO A 72 -14.29 -15.18 -6.28
N GLN A 73 -13.24 -15.78 -6.83
CA GLN A 73 -11.86 -15.54 -6.40
C GLN A 73 -11.47 -14.07 -6.59
N LEU A 74 -11.89 -13.45 -7.69
CA LEU A 74 -11.62 -12.04 -7.95
C LEU A 74 -12.36 -11.12 -6.98
N VAL A 75 -13.60 -11.46 -6.60
CA VAL A 75 -14.38 -10.73 -5.60
C VAL A 75 -13.70 -10.83 -4.24
N ASP A 76 -13.27 -12.02 -3.82
CA ASP A 76 -12.57 -12.22 -2.54
C ASP A 76 -11.28 -11.39 -2.50
N LYS A 77 -10.49 -11.40 -3.58
CA LYS A 77 -9.27 -10.60 -3.70
C LYS A 77 -9.55 -9.10 -3.68
N LYS A 78 -10.65 -8.65 -4.30
CA LYS A 78 -11.07 -7.25 -4.24
C LYS A 78 -11.43 -6.83 -2.81
N VAL A 79 -12.16 -7.66 -2.07
CA VAL A 79 -12.51 -7.40 -0.67
C VAL A 79 -11.26 -7.37 0.21
N GLU A 80 -10.35 -8.32 0.03
CA GLU A 80 -9.06 -8.36 0.71
C GLU A 80 -8.26 -7.07 0.47
N MET A 81 -8.13 -6.65 -0.79
CA MET A 81 -7.46 -5.42 -1.18
C MET A 81 -8.09 -4.18 -0.53
N GLN A 82 -9.43 -4.10 -0.49
CA GLN A 82 -10.14 -2.98 0.15
C GLN A 82 -9.89 -2.93 1.66
N ASN A 83 -9.83 -4.09 2.33
CA ASN A 83 -9.53 -4.15 3.76
C ASN A 83 -8.08 -3.74 4.05
N LEU A 84 -7.14 -4.21 3.23
CA LEU A 84 -5.74 -3.80 3.32
C LEU A 84 -5.58 -2.30 3.10
N HIS A 85 -6.27 -1.73 2.11
CA HIS A 85 -6.25 -0.31 1.84
C HIS A 85 -6.71 0.51 3.05
N LYS A 86 -7.86 0.16 3.64
CA LYS A 86 -8.36 0.82 4.87
C LYS A 86 -7.36 0.73 6.03
N LYS A 87 -6.69 -0.41 6.18
CA LYS A 87 -5.67 -0.60 7.22
C LYS A 87 -4.47 0.32 6.99
N VAL A 88 -3.98 0.40 5.76
CA VAL A 88 -2.87 1.28 5.38
C VAL A 88 -3.24 2.75 5.62
N GLU A 89 -4.44 3.16 5.19
CA GLU A 89 -4.94 4.51 5.45
C GLU A 89 -4.98 4.81 6.95
N GLY A 90 -5.58 3.92 7.75
CA GLY A 90 -5.63 4.07 9.22
C GLY A 90 -4.24 4.26 9.83
N THR A 91 -3.27 3.40 9.45
CA THR A 91 -1.89 3.55 9.93
C THR A 91 -1.23 4.84 9.45
N SER A 92 -1.54 5.31 8.25
CA SER A 92 -1.02 6.58 7.73
C SER A 92 -1.54 7.75 8.56
N TYR A 93 -2.83 7.75 8.91
CA TYR A 93 -3.42 8.76 9.79
C TYR A 93 -2.76 8.77 11.17
N ASP A 94 -2.55 7.61 11.78
CA ASP A 94 -1.89 7.50 13.09
C ASP A 94 -0.45 8.05 13.06
N VAL A 95 0.30 7.75 11.99
CA VAL A 95 1.66 8.25 11.79
C VAL A 95 1.67 9.75 11.60
N GLU A 96 0.80 10.30 10.75
CA GLU A 96 0.69 11.74 10.54
C GLU A 96 0.29 12.49 11.82
N TYR A 97 -0.63 11.92 12.60
CA TYR A 97 -1.03 12.47 13.88
C TYR A 97 0.12 12.48 14.89
N SER A 98 0.85 11.36 14.98
CA SER A 98 2.03 11.24 15.83
C SER A 98 3.12 12.24 15.42
N LEU A 99 3.35 12.41 14.12
CA LEU A 99 4.32 13.37 13.58
C LEU A 99 3.94 14.81 13.96
N LYS A 100 2.66 15.20 13.75
CA LYS A 100 2.14 16.51 14.13
C LYS A 100 2.29 16.76 15.63
N THR A 101 2.03 15.74 16.44
CA THR A 101 2.19 15.81 17.89
C THR A 101 3.65 16.09 18.26
N VAL A 102 4.60 15.30 17.76
CA VAL A 102 6.04 15.49 18.04
C VAL A 102 6.54 16.85 17.53
N GLN A 103 6.09 17.30 16.36
CA GLN A 103 6.42 18.63 15.84
C GLN A 103 5.88 19.74 16.75
N SER A 104 4.67 19.59 17.28
CA SER A 104 4.09 20.56 18.22
C SER A 104 4.88 20.63 19.53
N MET A 105 5.50 19.52 19.97
CA MET A 105 6.31 19.48 21.19
C MET A 105 7.54 20.39 21.13
N GLN A 106 8.09 20.65 19.94
CA GLN A 106 9.22 21.57 19.78
C GLN A 106 8.85 23.02 20.13
N ASN A 107 7.57 23.37 20.02
CA ASN A 107 7.07 24.71 20.32
C ASN A 107 6.58 24.86 21.77
N ILE A 108 6.68 23.81 22.60
CA ILE A 108 6.25 23.85 24.00
C ILE A 108 7.30 24.61 24.82
N GLN A 109 6.98 25.85 25.17
CA GLN A 109 7.85 26.75 25.94
C GLN A 109 8.22 26.21 27.32
N HIS A 110 7.38 25.37 27.92
CA HIS A 110 7.63 24.81 29.26
C HIS A 110 8.95 24.04 29.33
N PHE A 111 9.35 23.31 28.29
CA PHE A 111 10.62 22.59 28.29
C PHE A 111 11.82 23.55 28.33
N THR A 112 11.76 24.65 27.58
CA THR A 112 12.80 25.69 27.59
C THR A 112 12.87 26.40 28.94
N ILE A 113 11.72 26.80 29.49
CA ILE A 113 11.65 27.48 30.80
C ILE A 113 12.20 26.58 31.91
N ILE A 114 11.81 25.30 31.94
CA ILE A 114 12.32 24.32 32.91
C ILE A 114 13.83 24.17 32.76
N GLN A 115 14.34 24.06 31.52
CA GLN A 115 15.77 23.94 31.26
C GLN A 115 16.55 25.16 31.76
N GLU A 116 16.05 26.38 31.53
CA GLU A 116 16.67 27.61 32.01
C GLU A 116 16.65 27.71 33.53
N CYS A 117 15.52 27.39 34.17
CA CYS A 117 15.41 27.36 35.64
C CYS A 117 16.42 26.39 36.25
N LEU A 118 16.59 25.19 35.67
CA LEU A 118 17.57 24.20 36.13
C LEU A 118 19.01 24.69 35.95
N LYS A 119 19.34 25.32 34.82
CA LYS A 119 20.66 25.91 34.59
C LYS A 119 20.97 26.99 35.64
N SER A 120 20.03 27.90 35.89
CA SER A 120 20.13 28.95 36.91
C SER A 120 20.30 28.38 38.31
N ALA A 121 19.52 27.35 38.67
CA ALA A 121 19.64 26.68 39.97
C ALA A 121 21.02 26.01 40.16
N ILE A 122 21.55 25.34 39.13
CA ILE A 122 22.89 24.74 39.16
C ILE A 122 23.98 25.80 39.32
N ALA A 123 23.90 26.89 38.56
CA ALA A 123 24.85 28.00 38.64
C ALA A 123 24.82 28.66 40.04
N SER A 124 23.62 28.90 40.57
CA SER A 124 23.42 29.41 41.93
C SER A 124 24.04 28.49 42.98
N LYS A 125 23.82 27.17 42.88
CA LYS A 125 24.44 26.18 43.78
C LYS A 125 25.97 26.25 43.73
N LYS A 126 26.57 26.26 42.53
CA LYS A 126 28.04 26.37 42.38
C LYS A 126 28.60 27.63 43.04
N ASN A 127 27.91 28.76 42.88
CA ASN A 127 28.28 30.02 43.53
C ASN A 127 28.18 29.95 45.06
N LEU A 128 27.14 29.32 45.60
CA LEU A 128 26.99 29.12 47.04
C LEU A 128 28.05 28.17 47.60
N ASP A 129 28.39 27.09 46.90
CA ASP A 129 29.42 26.14 47.31
C ASP A 129 30.82 26.80 47.32
N ARG A 130 31.13 27.63 46.33
CA ARG A 130 32.35 28.46 46.31
C ARG A 130 32.41 29.40 47.50
N ARG A 131 31.34 30.15 47.77
CA ARG A 131 31.25 31.06 48.93
C ARG A 131 31.33 30.31 50.27
N LYS A 132 30.79 29.09 50.36
CA LYS A 132 30.94 28.24 51.56
C LYS A 132 32.38 27.82 51.77
N LEU A 133 33.11 27.48 50.70
CA LEU A 133 34.53 27.12 50.78
C LEU A 133 35.38 28.29 51.25
N GLU A 134 35.13 29.49 50.71
CA GLU A 134 35.76 30.75 51.13
C GLU A 134 35.49 31.05 52.62
N ARG A 135 34.25 30.87 53.09
CA ARG A 135 33.87 31.08 54.51
C ARG A 135 34.40 30.02 55.46
N SER A 136 34.62 28.79 55.00
CA SER A 136 35.11 27.68 55.82
C SER A 136 36.61 27.77 56.14
N GLY A 137 37.34 28.77 55.62
CA GLY A 137 38.72 29.05 56.03
C GLY A 137 39.74 27.94 55.70
N LYS A 138 39.39 26.98 54.85
CA LYS A 138 40.39 26.06 54.28
C LYS A 138 41.05 26.74 53.09
N ALA A 139 42.11 27.48 53.36
CA ALA A 139 43.15 27.76 52.37
C ALA A 139 43.76 26.41 51.95
N PHE A 140 43.12 25.72 51.00
CA PHE A 140 43.72 24.57 50.35
C PHE A 140 44.83 25.09 49.43
N ASN A 141 46.06 24.63 49.67
CA ASN A 141 47.22 24.93 48.83
C ASN A 141 46.88 24.74 47.35
N LEU A 142 46.82 25.84 46.62
CA LEU A 142 46.56 25.87 45.19
C LEU A 142 47.85 25.51 44.45
N SER A 143 48.13 24.20 44.33
CA SER A 143 49.21 23.74 43.45
C SER A 143 48.83 22.65 42.46
N ASN A 144 47.58 22.15 42.41
CA ASN A 144 47.24 21.01 41.54
C ASN A 144 45.82 20.99 40.94
N VAL A 145 45.22 22.13 40.58
CA VAL A 145 44.08 22.13 39.63
C VAL A 145 44.24 23.27 38.63
N ALA A 146 45.36 23.25 37.91
CA ALA A 146 45.52 23.99 36.67
C ALA A 146 45.22 23.03 35.52
N ALA A 147 43.95 22.94 35.11
CA ALA A 147 43.49 22.58 33.77
C ALA A 147 41.99 22.27 33.80
N ASP A 148 41.17 23.29 33.99
CA ASP A 148 39.91 23.35 33.26
C ASP A 148 39.78 24.78 32.77
N VAL A 149 39.64 24.90 31.46
CA VAL A 149 39.55 26.15 30.72
C VAL A 149 38.33 26.91 31.25
N TYR A 150 38.58 27.93 32.07
CA TYR A 150 37.57 28.87 32.52
C TYR A 150 37.24 29.80 31.36
N GLU A 151 36.35 29.35 30.49
CA GLU A 151 35.43 30.27 29.84
C GLU A 151 34.61 30.89 30.97
N GLU A 152 34.87 32.17 31.24
CA GLU A 152 34.16 32.95 32.24
C GLU A 152 32.66 32.73 31.99
N PRO A 153 31.91 32.12 32.94
CA PRO A 153 30.51 31.90 32.73
C PRO A 153 29.90 33.29 32.65
N GLU A 154 29.45 33.64 31.44
CA GLU A 154 28.61 34.81 31.18
C GLU A 154 27.61 34.85 32.33
N VAL A 155 27.68 35.92 33.13
CA VAL A 155 26.83 36.10 34.31
C VAL A 155 25.42 36.21 33.76
N LEU A 156 24.78 35.06 33.57
CA LEU A 156 23.39 34.97 33.24
C LEU A 156 22.72 35.62 34.45
N GLU A 157 22.17 36.82 34.22
CA GLU A 157 21.44 37.56 35.24
C GLU A 157 20.53 36.57 35.95
N SER A 158 20.59 36.59 37.28
CA SER A 158 19.75 35.73 38.09
C SER A 158 18.33 35.88 37.59
N VAL A 159 17.80 34.82 36.96
CA VAL A 159 16.39 34.76 36.59
C VAL A 159 15.62 34.52 37.88
N GLU A 160 15.62 35.52 38.76
CA GLU A 160 14.66 35.66 39.85
C GLU A 160 13.34 36.07 39.19
N GLY A 161 12.70 35.08 38.56
CA GLY A 161 11.39 35.24 37.94
C GLY A 161 10.31 34.77 38.90
N PHE A 162 9.25 35.55 39.05
CA PHE A 162 8.03 35.13 39.73
C PHE A 162 7.25 34.20 38.79
N ILE A 163 7.62 32.92 38.77
CA ILE A 163 7.00 31.94 37.87
C ILE A 163 5.91 31.18 38.62
N CYS A 164 4.71 31.14 38.03
CA CYS A 164 3.61 30.35 38.57
C CYS A 164 3.92 28.85 38.43
N PRO A 165 3.92 28.05 39.50
CA PRO A 165 4.29 26.63 39.40
C PRO A 165 3.22 25.75 38.74
N ILE A 166 2.02 26.26 38.46
CA ILE A 166 0.93 25.50 37.81
C ILE A 166 0.90 25.76 36.31
N CYS A 167 0.87 27.02 35.88
CA CYS A 167 0.80 27.38 34.46
C CYS A 167 2.17 27.77 33.85
N MET A 168 3.21 27.86 34.67
CA MET A 168 4.59 28.22 34.28
C MET A 168 4.71 29.56 33.55
N GLN A 169 3.74 30.47 33.75
CA GLN A 169 3.85 31.85 33.30
C GLN A 169 4.80 32.62 34.21
N ALA A 170 5.71 33.37 33.58
CA ALA A 170 6.65 34.24 34.25
C ALA A 170 6.07 35.64 34.41
N TRP A 171 6.22 36.20 35.61
CA TRP A 171 5.74 37.54 35.96
C TRP A 171 6.90 38.42 36.39
N THR A 172 6.72 39.73 36.21
CA THR A 172 7.76 40.74 36.49
C THR A 172 7.86 41.09 37.97
N ASN A 173 6.78 40.87 38.73
CA ASN A 173 6.71 41.15 40.16
C ASN A 173 5.90 40.08 40.92
N GLN A 174 6.08 40.04 42.24
CA GLN A 174 5.44 39.05 43.12
C GLN A 174 3.93 39.23 43.20
N GLU A 175 3.45 40.46 43.17
CA GLU A 175 2.03 40.79 43.33
C GLU A 175 1.21 40.35 42.12
N GLU A 176 1.72 40.49 40.90
CA GLU A 176 1.12 39.97 39.68
C GLU A 176 1.05 38.44 39.70
N LEU A 177 2.11 37.77 40.13
CA LEU A 177 2.11 36.31 40.31
C LEU A 177 1.04 35.88 41.32
N LEU A 178 0.94 36.57 42.46
CA LEU A 178 -0.05 36.26 43.50
C LEU A 178 -1.46 36.55 43.02
N GLN A 179 -1.71 37.65 42.30
CA GLN A 179 -3.02 37.94 41.71
C GLN A 179 -3.42 36.91 40.66
N HIS A 180 -2.49 36.49 39.80
CA HIS A 180 -2.70 35.41 38.85
C HIS A 180 -3.04 34.08 39.57
N TRP A 181 -2.29 33.76 40.62
CA TRP A 181 -2.56 32.60 41.46
C TRP A 181 -3.97 32.66 42.05
N HIS A 182 -4.34 33.79 42.67
CA HIS A 182 -5.64 34.03 43.29
C HIS A 182 -6.82 34.00 42.30
N SER A 183 -6.60 34.39 41.05
CA SER A 183 -7.68 34.42 40.04
C SER A 183 -7.82 33.10 39.27
N THR A 184 -6.73 32.38 39.06
CA THR A 184 -6.68 31.26 38.09
C THR A 184 -6.50 29.90 38.75
N HIS A 185 -5.85 29.85 39.91
CA HIS A 185 -5.45 28.61 40.58
C HIS A 185 -5.93 28.50 42.03
N ASP A 186 -6.36 29.60 42.64
CA ASP A 186 -6.94 29.65 43.99
C ASP A 186 -8.42 29.27 43.96
N ILE A 187 -8.73 28.22 43.21
CA ILE A 187 -9.91 27.39 43.46
C ILE A 187 -9.50 26.45 44.60
N ARG A 188 -9.22 27.03 45.77
CA ARG A 188 -8.95 26.26 46.98
C ARG A 188 -10.28 25.78 47.56
N ILE A 189 -10.39 24.47 47.70
CA ILE A 189 -10.78 23.84 48.97
C ILE A 189 -12.23 24.12 49.42
N THR A 190 -13.22 24.19 48.51
CA THR A 190 -14.64 24.32 48.90
C THR A 190 -15.56 23.23 48.38
N GLN A 191 -15.05 22.17 47.72
CA GLN A 191 -15.89 21.08 47.19
C GLN A 191 -15.61 19.68 47.76
N GLU A 192 -14.73 19.52 48.74
CA GLU A 192 -14.51 18.21 49.38
C GLU A 192 -15.50 17.88 50.52
N GLU A 193 -16.40 18.80 50.93
CA GLU A 193 -17.38 18.55 52.01
C GLU A 193 -18.85 18.40 51.54
N ALA A 194 -19.12 18.33 50.23
CA ALA A 194 -20.50 18.32 49.70
C ALA A 194 -20.85 17.06 48.89
N LYS A 195 -20.39 15.87 49.32
CA LYS A 195 -20.95 14.57 48.93
C LYS A 195 -20.80 13.54 50.07
N GLU A 196 -21.59 13.73 51.12
CA GLU A 196 -22.28 12.58 51.76
C GLU A 196 -23.43 12.13 50.84
#